data_AF-A0A8B3TAF8-F1
#
_entry.id   AF-A0A8B3TAF8-F1
#
_cell.length_a   1.000
_cell.length_b   1.000
_cell.length_c   1.000
_cell.angle_alpha   90.00
_cell.angle_beta   90.00
_cell.angle_gamma   90.00
#
_symmetry.space_group_name_H-M   'P 1'
#
loop_
_entity.id
_entity.type
_entity.pdbx_description
1 polymer ?
#
loop_
_entity_poly.entity_id
_entity_poly.type
_entity_poly.pdbx_seq_one_letter_code
_entity_poly.pdbx_strand_id
1 'polypeptide(L)'
;MTNLSWRNNYIRGIGKRQQYDFIREQRESFVKEQVEKLKLDGAVILEQYPDYLILDNGDVYSTRCRKVTKLKAGTKASGYRFVGLTDKDGNRKYEMVHRLVAKAFIPCDEFSLEVNHKDGDKNNNLVMNLEWVTAKENNHHMIHVLKNYKWSKKLKAEQIKEIFFAEGKYKDIGCTFGVSAQTVCNIKKKSTYHRELESVGLL
;
A
#
# COMPACT_ATOMS: atom_id res chain seq x y z
N MET A 1 -9.99 32.69 4.37
CA MET A 1 -8.93 33.00 3.39
C MET A 1 -9.39 34.15 2.51
N THR A 2 -8.88 35.35 2.76
CA THR A 2 -9.04 36.49 1.85
C THR A 2 -8.33 36.16 0.54
N ASN A 3 -9.05 36.33 -0.57
CA ASN A 3 -8.61 35.95 -1.91
C ASN A 3 -7.47 36.90 -2.33
N LEU A 4 -6.21 36.54 -2.02
CA LEU A 4 -4.99 37.31 -2.34
C LEU A 4 -4.79 37.36 -3.85
N SER A 5 -5.49 38.31 -4.46
CA SER A 5 -5.51 38.62 -5.89
C SER A 5 -5.07 40.06 -6.07
N TRP A 6 -4.53 40.35 -7.25
CA TRP A 6 -4.28 41.72 -7.73
C TRP A 6 -5.49 42.63 -7.58
N ARG A 7 -6.71 42.10 -7.74
CA ARG A 7 -7.95 42.88 -7.57
C ARG A 7 -8.23 43.27 -6.12
N ASN A 8 -7.71 42.52 -5.16
CA ASN A 8 -8.01 42.69 -3.73
C ASN A 8 -6.85 43.28 -2.92
N ASN A 9 -5.65 43.40 -3.51
CA ASN A 9 -4.43 43.92 -2.85
C ASN A 9 -3.71 44.97 -3.72
N TYR A 10 -4.48 45.76 -4.46
CA TYR A 10 -3.93 46.86 -5.25
C TYR A 10 -3.47 47.98 -4.33
N ILE A 11 -2.17 48.28 -4.34
CA ILE A 11 -1.58 49.38 -3.56
C ILE A 11 -1.45 50.60 -4.47
N ARG A 12 -2.19 51.66 -4.16
CA ARG A 12 -2.21 52.90 -4.94
C ARG A 12 -0.82 53.56 -4.90
N GLY A 13 -0.32 54.01 -6.05
CA GLY A 13 1.00 54.66 -6.17
C GLY A 13 2.18 53.70 -6.39
N ILE A 14 1.95 52.40 -6.40
CA ILE A 14 2.97 51.37 -6.62
C ILE A 14 2.85 50.81 -8.04
N GLY A 15 4.00 50.63 -8.72
CA GLY A 15 4.05 50.10 -10.09
C GLY A 15 3.64 48.62 -10.16
N LYS A 16 3.22 48.17 -11.35
CA LYS A 16 2.69 46.80 -11.54
C LYS A 16 3.63 45.70 -11.02
N ARG A 17 4.93 45.83 -11.24
CA ARG A 17 5.94 44.85 -10.81
C ARG A 17 6.02 44.75 -9.29
N GLN A 18 6.08 45.89 -8.61
CA GLN A 18 6.14 45.96 -7.14
C GLN A 18 4.88 45.38 -6.49
N GLN A 19 3.70 45.58 -7.08
CA GLN A 19 2.47 44.93 -6.62
C GLN A 19 2.53 43.39 -6.74
N TYR A 20 3.11 42.87 -7.84
CA TYR A 20 3.32 41.43 -8.01
C TYR A 20 4.29 40.87 -6.97
N ASP A 21 5.41 41.54 -6.74
CA ASP A 21 6.44 41.11 -5.78
C ASP A 21 5.87 41.06 -4.36
N PHE A 22 5.10 42.07 -3.94
CA PHE A 22 4.39 42.07 -2.66
C PHE A 22 3.45 40.86 -2.51
N ILE A 23 2.61 40.58 -3.52
CA ILE A 23 1.69 39.43 -3.48
C ILE A 23 2.45 38.10 -3.44
N ARG A 24 3.60 38.02 -4.13
CA ARG A 24 4.46 36.83 -4.11
C ARG A 24 5.03 36.59 -2.72
N GLU A 25 5.61 37.61 -2.10
CA GLU A 25 6.19 37.54 -0.76
C GLU A 25 5.15 37.11 0.30
N GLN A 26 3.94 37.69 0.25
CA GLN A 26 2.86 37.30 1.16
C GLN A 26 2.47 35.83 1.01
N ARG A 27 2.45 35.31 -0.24
CA ARG A 27 2.16 33.88 -0.50
C ARG A 27 3.28 32.97 -0.02
N GLU A 28 4.54 33.36 -0.27
CA GLU A 28 5.71 32.61 0.19
C GLU A 28 5.74 32.54 1.73
N SER A 29 5.47 33.67 2.40
CA SER A 29 5.35 33.73 3.86
C SER A 29 4.23 32.83 4.38
N PHE A 30 3.04 32.87 3.75
CA PHE A 30 1.92 32.03 4.13
C PHE A 30 2.22 30.53 3.95
N VAL A 31 2.83 30.14 2.82
CA VAL A 31 3.23 28.75 2.58
C VAL A 31 4.25 28.32 3.63
N LYS A 32 5.24 29.16 3.94
CA LYS A 32 6.26 28.88 4.96
C LYS A 32 5.65 28.66 6.33
N GLU A 33 4.72 29.51 6.76
CA GLU A 33 3.99 29.36 8.02
C GLU A 33 3.22 28.04 8.10
N GLN A 34 2.51 27.67 7.03
CA GLN A 34 1.78 26.40 6.97
C GLN A 34 2.71 25.19 6.99
N VAL A 35 3.86 25.27 6.32
CA VAL A 35 4.87 24.20 6.33
C VAL A 35 5.47 24.04 7.74
N GLU A 36 5.81 25.13 8.42
CA GLU A 36 6.31 25.07 9.80
C GLU A 36 5.28 24.50 10.77
N LYS A 37 4.00 24.85 10.59
CA LYS A 37 2.91 24.22 11.36
C LYS A 37 2.84 22.71 11.12
N LEU A 38 2.89 22.26 9.87
CA LEU A 38 2.89 20.83 9.56
C LEU A 38 4.11 20.10 10.15
N LYS A 39 5.29 20.71 10.14
CA LYS A 39 6.48 20.15 10.78
C LYS A 39 6.32 20.01 12.29
N LEU A 40 5.69 21.00 12.95
CA LEU A 40 5.34 20.91 14.37
C LEU A 40 4.36 19.77 14.65
N ASP A 41 3.46 19.49 13.71
CA ASP A 41 2.55 18.34 13.74
C ASP A 41 3.26 17.01 13.39
N GLY A 42 4.59 17.02 13.19
CA GLY A 42 5.39 15.83 12.90
C GLY A 42 5.55 15.50 11.41
N ALA A 43 5.17 16.39 10.51
CA ALA A 43 5.36 16.16 9.07
C ALA A 43 6.84 16.24 8.68
N VAL A 44 7.26 15.33 7.82
CA VAL A 44 8.65 15.24 7.31
C VAL A 44 8.67 15.51 5.81
N ILE A 45 9.71 16.21 5.34
CA ILE A 45 9.96 16.42 3.91
C ILE A 45 10.50 15.13 3.31
N LEU A 46 9.94 14.72 2.17
CA LEU A 46 10.42 13.56 1.44
C LEU A 46 11.71 13.92 0.69
N GLU A 47 12.85 13.29 0.99
CA GLU A 47 14.15 13.63 0.38
C GLU A 47 14.16 13.60 -1.15
N GLN A 48 13.49 12.61 -1.75
CA GLN A 48 13.37 12.48 -3.21
C GLN A 48 12.34 13.44 -3.82
N TYR A 49 11.49 14.03 -2.99
CA TYR A 49 10.35 14.86 -3.37
C TYR A 49 10.27 16.10 -2.45
N PRO A 50 11.21 17.05 -2.57
CA PRO A 50 11.39 18.14 -1.60
C PRO A 50 10.18 19.09 -1.49
N ASP A 51 9.33 19.13 -2.52
CA ASP A 51 8.09 19.93 -2.53
C ASP A 51 6.89 19.20 -1.88
N TYR A 52 7.15 18.12 -1.14
CA TYR A 52 6.13 17.29 -0.53
C TYR A 52 6.48 16.93 0.90
N LEU A 53 5.46 16.98 1.77
CA LEU A 53 5.55 16.58 3.17
C LEU A 53 4.62 15.40 3.42
N ILE A 54 5.01 14.52 4.34
CA ILE A 54 4.20 13.40 4.78
C ILE A 54 4.09 13.37 6.30
N LEU A 55 2.92 13.03 6.81
CA LEU A 55 2.67 12.76 8.23
C LEU A 55 2.69 11.26 8.51
N ASP A 56 2.86 10.93 9.79
CA ASP A 56 2.86 9.56 10.30
C ASP A 56 1.54 8.80 10.05
N ASN A 57 0.45 9.51 9.78
CA ASN A 57 -0.87 8.96 9.43
C ASN A 57 -1.05 8.66 7.93
N GLY A 58 -0.05 8.97 7.10
CA GLY A 58 -0.10 8.78 5.65
C GLY A 58 -0.73 9.93 4.85
N ASP A 59 -1.04 11.06 5.49
CA ASP A 59 -1.44 12.26 4.77
C ASP A 59 -0.24 12.92 4.10
N VAL A 60 -0.40 13.23 2.80
CA VAL A 60 0.65 13.84 1.99
C VAL A 60 0.22 15.24 1.57
N TYR A 61 1.10 16.21 1.75
CA TYR A 61 0.88 17.61 1.42
C TYR A 61 1.84 18.06 0.32
N SER A 62 1.36 18.87 -0.61
CA SER A 62 2.16 19.48 -1.68
C SER A 62 2.36 20.96 -1.41
N THR A 63 3.59 21.43 -1.60
CA THR A 63 3.99 22.86 -1.54
C THR A 63 4.27 23.44 -2.92
N ARG A 64 4.12 22.65 -4.00
CA ARG A 64 4.40 23.06 -5.39
C ARG A 64 3.51 24.20 -5.90
N CYS A 65 2.31 24.31 -5.36
CA CYS A 65 1.37 25.36 -5.71
C CYS A 65 1.54 26.56 -4.77
N ARG A 66 0.88 27.68 -5.09
CA ARG A 66 0.85 28.90 -4.27
C ARG A 66 0.21 28.75 -2.88
N LYS A 67 -0.08 27.51 -2.47
CA LYS A 67 -0.68 27.13 -1.19
C LYS A 67 -0.28 25.68 -0.87
N VAL A 68 -0.16 25.40 0.42
CA VAL A 68 -0.03 24.02 0.92
C VAL A 68 -1.35 23.28 0.71
N THR A 69 -1.32 22.12 0.06
CA THR A 69 -2.53 21.37 -0.27
C THR A 69 -2.37 19.90 0.06
N LYS A 70 -3.32 19.33 0.81
CA LYS A 70 -3.41 17.88 1.03
C LYS A 70 -3.74 17.18 -0.28
N LEU A 71 -2.91 16.21 -0.68
CA LEU A 71 -3.12 15.40 -1.87
C LEU A 71 -4.24 14.39 -1.63
N LYS A 72 -5.10 14.22 -2.65
CA LYS A 72 -6.09 13.16 -2.66
C LYS A 72 -5.44 11.85 -3.11
N ALA A 73 -5.30 10.90 -2.20
CA ALA A 73 -4.82 9.57 -2.54
C ALA A 73 -5.84 8.82 -3.42
N GLY A 74 -5.35 8.11 -4.43
CA GLY A 74 -6.12 7.11 -5.16
C GLY A 74 -5.97 5.73 -4.53
N THR A 75 -6.79 4.77 -4.96
CA THR A 75 -6.73 3.37 -4.52
C THR A 75 -6.48 2.47 -5.73
N LYS A 76 -5.49 1.58 -5.64
CA LYS A 76 -5.23 0.56 -6.67
C LYS A 76 -6.28 -0.55 -6.59
N ALA A 77 -6.42 -1.34 -7.65
CA ALA A 77 -7.27 -2.53 -7.65
C ALA A 77 -6.88 -3.55 -6.55
N SER A 78 -5.61 -3.55 -6.14
CA SER A 78 -5.11 -4.36 -5.02
C SER A 78 -5.47 -3.82 -3.63
N GLY A 79 -6.13 -2.66 -3.52
CA GLY A 79 -6.54 -2.00 -2.28
C GLY A 79 -5.55 -0.99 -1.71
N TYR A 80 -4.32 -0.92 -2.23
CA TYR A 80 -3.31 0.02 -1.70
C TYR A 80 -3.55 1.46 -2.13
N ARG A 81 -3.38 2.39 -1.19
CA ARG A 81 -3.44 3.83 -1.44
C ARG A 81 -2.14 4.34 -2.08
N PHE A 82 -2.28 5.23 -3.06
CA PHE A 82 -1.15 5.82 -3.79
C PHE A 82 -1.35 7.30 -4.08
N VAL A 83 -0.25 8.03 -4.25
CA VAL A 83 -0.22 9.45 -4.62
C VAL A 83 0.72 9.69 -5.80
N GLY A 84 0.41 10.69 -6.62
CA GLY A 84 1.29 11.12 -7.70
C GLY A 84 2.22 12.24 -7.23
N LEU A 85 3.53 11.98 -7.19
CA LEU A 85 4.57 12.92 -6.80
C LEU A 85 5.42 13.29 -8.02
N THR A 86 6.11 14.41 -7.94
CA THR A 86 7.08 14.82 -8.95
C THR A 86 8.42 15.02 -8.28
N ASP A 87 9.45 14.36 -8.80
CA ASP A 87 10.80 14.50 -8.28
C ASP A 87 11.43 15.85 -8.67
N LYS A 88 12.62 16.12 -8.12
CA LYS A 88 13.41 17.33 -8.38
C LYS A 88 13.74 17.54 -9.87
N ASP A 89 13.74 16.46 -10.65
CA ASP A 89 14.05 16.48 -12.09
C ASP A 89 12.78 16.69 -12.94
N GLY A 90 11.62 16.83 -12.31
CA GLY A 90 10.33 17.07 -12.97
C GLY A 90 9.60 15.80 -13.40
N ASN A 91 10.10 14.61 -13.07
CA ASN A 91 9.46 13.35 -13.45
C ASN A 91 8.34 12.99 -12.49
N ARG A 92 7.18 12.64 -13.04
CA ARG A 92 6.03 12.23 -12.25
C ARG A 92 6.05 10.73 -11.97
N LYS A 93 5.93 10.34 -10.69
CA LYS A 93 5.88 8.95 -10.23
C LYS A 93 4.67 8.73 -9.33
N TYR A 94 4.15 7.51 -9.33
CA TYR A 94 3.07 7.10 -8.42
C TYR A 94 3.66 6.25 -7.30
N GLU A 95 3.65 6.79 -6.09
CA GLU A 95 4.21 6.16 -4.91
C GLU A 95 3.10 5.65 -3.98
N MET A 96 3.33 4.51 -3.34
CA MET A 96 2.37 3.94 -2.38
C MET A 96 2.50 4.64 -1.03
N VAL A 97 1.36 5.00 -0.42
CA VAL A 97 1.34 5.80 0.81
C VAL A 97 2.05 5.09 1.97
N HIS A 98 1.72 3.83 2.25
CA HIS A 98 2.40 3.03 3.30
C HIS A 98 3.92 2.99 3.14
N ARG A 99 4.45 2.91 1.90
CA ARG A 99 5.90 2.90 1.66
C ARG A 99 6.53 4.26 1.93
N LEU A 100 5.84 5.35 1.62
CA LEU A 100 6.32 6.69 1.94
C LEU A 100 6.36 6.91 3.45
N VAL A 101 5.33 6.48 4.19
CA VAL A 101 5.30 6.56 5.66
C VAL A 101 6.43 5.73 6.25
N ALA A 102 6.56 4.47 5.85
CA ALA A 102 7.61 3.60 6.37
C ALA A 102 9.02 4.16 6.10
N LYS A 103 9.29 4.66 4.88
CA LYS A 103 10.58 5.29 4.56
C LYS A 103 10.87 6.57 5.36
N ALA A 104 9.83 7.32 5.73
CA ALA A 104 9.99 8.59 6.43
C ALA A 104 10.15 8.42 7.95
N PHE A 105 9.52 7.41 8.54
CA PHE A 105 9.38 7.31 10.00
C PHE A 105 9.89 6.00 10.61
N ILE A 106 10.16 4.97 9.80
CA ILE A 106 10.60 3.66 10.30
C ILE A 106 12.01 3.40 9.77
N PRO A 107 13.02 3.32 10.66
CA PRO A 107 14.37 2.92 10.26
C PRO A 107 14.32 1.59 9.48
N CYS A 108 14.93 1.59 8.30
CA CYS A 108 15.01 0.39 7.46
C CYS A 108 16.31 -0.34 7.77
N ASP A 109 16.23 -1.66 7.97
CA ASP A 109 17.41 -2.53 7.92
C ASP A 109 17.71 -2.91 6.46
N GLU A 110 18.96 -3.28 6.15
CA GLU A 110 19.37 -3.55 4.75
C GLU A 110 18.67 -4.77 4.13
N PHE A 111 17.98 -5.58 4.94
CA PHE A 111 17.41 -6.87 4.54
C PHE A 111 15.90 -6.85 4.30
N SER A 112 15.17 -5.87 4.85
CA SER A 112 13.73 -5.76 4.66
C SER A 112 13.38 -5.07 3.35
N LEU A 113 12.64 -5.77 2.50
CA LEU A 113 12.27 -5.30 1.16
C LEU A 113 10.80 -4.87 1.07
N GLU A 114 9.97 -5.28 2.04
CA GLU A 114 8.52 -5.08 2.03
C GLU A 114 8.03 -4.35 3.28
N VAL A 115 6.96 -3.57 3.11
CA VAL A 115 6.25 -2.93 4.20
C VAL A 115 4.97 -3.70 4.44
N ASN A 116 4.79 -4.23 5.65
CA ASN A 116 3.61 -4.96 6.08
C ASN A 116 2.64 -4.07 6.86
N HIS A 117 1.35 -4.36 6.73
CA HIS A 117 0.28 -3.80 7.55
C HIS A 117 -0.06 -4.81 8.65
N LYS A 118 0.23 -4.47 9.91
CA LYS A 118 0.08 -5.38 11.06
C LYS A 118 -1.37 -5.88 11.20
N ASP A 119 -2.34 -5.01 10.95
CA ASP A 119 -3.78 -5.34 10.98
C ASP A 119 -4.34 -5.95 9.68
N GLY A 120 -3.56 -5.95 8.59
CA GLY A 120 -3.98 -6.39 7.26
C GLY A 120 -4.88 -5.40 6.49
N ASP A 121 -5.24 -4.25 7.06
CA ASP A 121 -6.00 -3.20 6.37
C ASP A 121 -5.06 -2.24 5.62
N LYS A 122 -5.07 -2.35 4.29
CA LYS A 122 -4.26 -1.53 3.37
C LYS A 122 -4.61 -0.03 3.41
N ASN A 123 -5.74 0.33 4.01
CA ASN A 123 -6.14 1.73 4.21
C ASN A 123 -5.58 2.34 5.49
N ASN A 124 -5.22 1.52 6.48
CA ASN A 124 -4.64 1.96 7.74
C ASN A 124 -3.13 2.21 7.58
N ASN A 125 -2.77 3.42 7.14
CA ASN A 125 -1.39 3.81 6.86
C ASN A 125 -0.71 4.52 8.05
N LEU A 126 -1.22 4.34 9.28
CA LEU A 126 -0.58 4.87 10.48
C LEU A 126 0.78 4.20 10.69
N VAL A 127 1.81 4.99 11.02
CA VAL A 127 3.18 4.49 11.22
C VAL A 127 3.24 3.31 12.18
N MET A 128 2.46 3.35 13.27
CA MET A 128 2.40 2.26 14.26
C MET A 128 1.84 0.94 13.70
N ASN A 129 1.02 1.01 12.65
CA ASN A 129 0.45 -0.15 11.95
C ASN A 129 1.38 -0.70 10.86
N LEU A 130 2.48 -0.01 10.55
CA LEU A 130 3.43 -0.41 9.53
C LEU A 130 4.70 -0.99 10.15
N GLU A 131 5.33 -1.89 9.42
CA GLU A 131 6.63 -2.46 9.76
C GLU A 131 7.37 -2.93 8.50
N TRP A 132 8.69 -2.88 8.54
CA TRP A 132 9.55 -3.49 7.54
C TRP A 132 9.66 -4.98 7.83
N VAL A 133 9.46 -5.80 6.80
CA VAL A 133 9.54 -7.26 6.91
C VAL A 133 10.21 -7.87 5.69
N THR A 134 10.72 -9.08 5.86
CA THR A 134 11.07 -9.94 4.74
C THR A 134 9.82 -10.53 4.09
N ALA A 135 9.93 -10.94 2.82
CA ALA A 135 8.83 -11.61 2.11
C ALA A 135 8.37 -12.90 2.83
N LYS A 136 9.27 -13.60 3.54
CA LYS A 136 8.94 -14.81 4.31
C LYS A 136 8.06 -14.46 5.51
N GLU A 137 8.42 -13.43 6.26
CA GLU A 137 7.67 -12.96 7.42
C GLU A 137 6.31 -12.41 7.00
N ASN A 138 6.24 -11.64 5.91
CA ASN A 138 4.98 -11.12 5.38
C ASN A 138 4.00 -12.26 5.05
N ASN A 139 4.48 -13.29 4.35
CA ASN A 139 3.69 -14.49 4.06
C ASN A 139 3.25 -15.23 5.33
N HIS A 140 4.16 -15.38 6.30
CA HIS A 140 3.84 -16.01 7.58
C HIS A 140 2.77 -15.23 8.34
N HIS A 141 2.87 -13.90 8.41
CA HIS A 141 1.88 -13.01 9.04
C HIS A 141 0.51 -13.15 8.39
N MET A 142 0.45 -13.12 7.06
CA MET A 142 -0.79 -13.30 6.29
C MET A 142 -1.48 -14.64 6.61
N ILE A 143 -0.71 -15.73 6.71
CA ILE A 143 -1.25 -17.08 6.94
C ILE A 143 -1.66 -17.28 8.40
N HIS A 144 -0.79 -16.93 9.34
CA HIS A 144 -0.93 -17.34 10.74
C HIS A 144 -1.60 -16.29 11.62
N VAL A 145 -1.35 -15.00 11.36
CA VAL A 145 -1.89 -13.90 12.17
C VAL A 145 -3.20 -13.40 11.59
N LEU A 146 -3.19 -12.99 10.32
CA LEU A 146 -4.38 -12.45 9.66
C LEU A 146 -5.39 -13.53 9.27
N LYS A 147 -4.96 -14.79 9.15
CA LYS A 147 -5.80 -15.93 8.71
C LYS A 147 -6.55 -15.67 7.40
N ASN A 148 -6.03 -14.75 6.58
CA ASN A 148 -6.67 -14.30 5.33
C ASN A 148 -6.36 -15.22 4.14
N TYR A 149 -5.82 -16.40 4.40
CA TYR A 149 -5.56 -17.40 3.37
C TYR A 149 -6.86 -18.15 3.03
N LYS A 150 -7.49 -17.77 1.91
CA LYS A 150 -8.47 -18.65 1.27
C LYS A 150 -7.70 -19.74 0.54
N TRP A 151 -7.61 -20.92 1.14
CA TRP A 151 -7.30 -22.12 0.38
C TRP A 151 -8.44 -22.32 -0.61
N SER A 152 -8.30 -21.85 -1.85
CA SER A 152 -9.14 -22.32 -2.94
C SER A 152 -8.69 -23.74 -3.26
N LYS A 153 -9.00 -24.69 -2.37
CA LYS A 153 -8.73 -26.10 -2.64
C LYS A 153 -9.57 -26.49 -3.83
N LYS A 154 -8.89 -26.96 -4.88
CA LYS A 154 -9.51 -27.40 -6.12
C LYS A 154 -10.45 -28.59 -5.93
N LEU A 155 -10.28 -29.34 -4.83
CA LEU A 155 -11.08 -30.52 -4.47
C LEU A 155 -11.66 -30.37 -3.08
N LYS A 156 -12.95 -30.70 -2.94
CA LYS A 156 -13.62 -30.90 -1.64
C LYS A 156 -13.27 -32.26 -1.05
N ALA A 157 -13.49 -32.44 0.25
CA ALA A 157 -13.20 -33.69 0.96
C ALA A 157 -13.97 -34.88 0.36
N GLU A 158 -15.21 -34.67 -0.09
CA GLU A 158 -16.04 -35.66 -0.76
C GLU A 158 -15.45 -36.10 -2.10
N GLN A 159 -14.95 -35.15 -2.90
CA GLN A 159 -14.29 -35.47 -4.17
C GLN A 159 -12.98 -36.23 -3.95
N ILE A 160 -12.26 -35.94 -2.86
CA ILE A 160 -11.05 -36.69 -2.47
C ILE A 160 -11.42 -38.13 -2.13
N LYS A 161 -12.53 -38.35 -1.42
CA LYS A 161 -13.08 -39.70 -1.14
C LYS A 161 -13.42 -40.45 -2.42
N GLU A 162 -14.12 -39.80 -3.36
CA GLU A 162 -14.45 -40.38 -4.66
C GLU A 162 -13.19 -40.77 -5.46
N ILE A 163 -12.20 -39.89 -5.54
CA ILE A 163 -10.92 -40.15 -6.21
C ILE A 163 -10.15 -41.30 -5.52
N PHE A 164 -10.22 -41.38 -4.18
CA PHE A 164 -9.53 -42.41 -3.42
C PHE A 164 -10.05 -43.81 -3.79
N PHE A 165 -11.36 -43.97 -3.96
CA PHE A 165 -11.97 -45.25 -4.35
C PHE A 165 -12.04 -45.49 -5.87
N ALA A 166 -11.91 -44.46 -6.70
CA ALA A 166 -11.99 -44.62 -8.16
C ALA A 166 -10.95 -45.61 -8.69
N GLU A 167 -11.39 -46.56 -9.52
CA GLU A 167 -10.53 -47.53 -10.19
C GLU A 167 -10.27 -47.13 -11.65
N GLY A 168 -9.14 -47.57 -12.20
CA GLY A 168 -8.72 -47.25 -13.56
C GLY A 168 -7.46 -46.40 -13.64
N LYS A 169 -7.17 -45.86 -14.83
CA LYS A 169 -5.94 -45.10 -15.07
C LYS A 169 -6.01 -43.73 -14.39
N TYR A 170 -4.96 -43.36 -13.69
CA TYR A 170 -4.91 -42.10 -12.94
C TYR A 170 -5.05 -40.86 -13.83
N LYS A 171 -4.65 -40.96 -15.10
CA LYS A 171 -4.86 -39.90 -16.09
C LYS A 171 -6.35 -39.66 -16.34
N ASP A 172 -7.12 -40.73 -16.50
CA ASP A 172 -8.55 -40.65 -16.82
C ASP A 172 -9.34 -40.13 -15.61
N ILE A 173 -9.03 -40.66 -14.41
CA ILE A 173 -9.57 -40.15 -13.14
C ILE A 173 -9.22 -38.66 -12.98
N GLY A 174 -7.97 -38.28 -13.22
CA GLY A 174 -7.54 -36.89 -13.17
C GLY A 174 -8.35 -35.99 -14.10
N CYS A 175 -8.56 -36.42 -15.35
CA CYS A 175 -9.38 -35.68 -16.32
C CYS A 175 -10.81 -35.47 -15.84
N THR A 176 -11.47 -36.50 -15.27
CA THR A 176 -12.85 -36.39 -14.75
C THR A 176 -12.99 -35.35 -13.64
N PHE A 177 -12.02 -35.29 -12.73
CA PHE A 177 -12.03 -34.35 -11.60
C PHE A 177 -11.27 -33.04 -11.89
N GLY A 178 -10.81 -32.85 -13.12
CA GLY A 178 -10.03 -31.68 -13.54
C GLY A 178 -8.68 -31.55 -12.84
N VAL A 179 -8.09 -32.62 -12.31
CA VAL A 179 -6.80 -32.62 -11.59
C VAL A 179 -5.72 -33.43 -12.32
N SER A 180 -4.46 -33.25 -11.93
CA SER A 180 -3.37 -34.02 -12.54
C SER A 180 -3.40 -35.49 -12.09
N ALA A 181 -2.86 -36.40 -12.91
CA ALA A 181 -2.67 -37.79 -12.51
C ALA A 181 -1.78 -37.92 -11.24
N GLN A 182 -0.86 -36.95 -11.04
CA GLN A 182 -0.05 -36.88 -9.82
C GLN A 182 -0.89 -36.56 -8.58
N THR A 183 -1.91 -35.71 -8.72
CA THR A 183 -2.85 -35.41 -7.64
C THR A 183 -3.60 -36.67 -7.22
N VAL A 184 -4.11 -37.46 -8.18
CA VAL A 184 -4.76 -38.76 -7.92
C VAL A 184 -3.80 -39.72 -7.22
N CYS A 185 -2.55 -39.80 -7.70
CA CYS A 185 -1.51 -40.61 -7.07
C CYS A 185 -1.26 -40.22 -5.61
N ASN A 186 -1.10 -38.91 -5.33
CA ASN A 186 -0.84 -38.41 -3.98
C ASN A 186 -2.01 -38.67 -3.01
N ILE A 187 -3.26 -38.58 -3.50
CA ILE A 187 -4.45 -38.93 -2.73
C ILE A 187 -4.43 -40.42 -2.38
N LYS A 188 -4.27 -41.31 -3.37
CA LYS A 188 -4.26 -42.76 -3.15
C LYS A 188 -3.08 -43.23 -2.30
N LYS A 189 -1.92 -42.58 -2.41
CA LYS A 189 -0.74 -42.83 -1.58
C LYS A 189 -0.77 -42.18 -0.20
N LYS A 190 -1.83 -41.43 0.13
CA LYS A 190 -2.01 -40.77 1.44
C LYS A 190 -0.88 -39.79 1.79
N SER A 191 -0.19 -39.24 0.78
CA SER A 191 1.06 -38.48 0.99
C SER A 191 0.85 -36.98 1.19
N THR A 192 -0.19 -36.39 0.59
CA THR A 192 -0.42 -34.93 0.62
C THR A 192 -1.78 -34.54 1.21
N TYR A 193 -2.76 -35.44 1.21
CA TYR A 193 -4.16 -35.18 1.57
C TYR A 193 -4.57 -35.85 2.89
N HIS A 194 -3.65 -35.95 3.86
CA HIS A 194 -3.88 -36.68 5.11
C HIS A 194 -5.08 -36.14 5.90
N ARG A 195 -5.14 -34.82 6.12
CA ARG A 195 -6.21 -34.19 6.90
C ARG A 195 -7.59 -34.41 6.28
N GLU A 196 -7.67 -34.40 4.95
CA GLU A 196 -8.91 -34.59 4.22
C GLU A 196 -9.36 -36.04 4.29
N LEU A 197 -8.43 -36.98 4.08
CA LEU A 197 -8.71 -38.41 4.20
C LEU A 197 -9.17 -38.78 5.62
N GLU A 198 -8.54 -38.20 6.65
CA GLU A 198 -8.97 -38.32 8.05
C GLU A 198 -10.38 -37.73 8.27
N SER A 199 -10.66 -36.54 7.71
CA SER A 199 -11.97 -35.90 7.83
C SER A 199 -13.13 -36.70 7.20
N VAL A 200 -12.83 -37.61 6.28
CA VAL A 200 -13.82 -38.49 5.63
C VAL A 200 -13.75 -39.95 6.11
N GLY A 201 -12.93 -40.23 7.12
CA GLY A 201 -12.79 -41.55 7.76
C GLY A 201 -12.03 -42.59 6.95
N LEU A 202 -11.02 -42.18 6.18
CA LEU A 202 -10.16 -43.07 5.35
C LEU A 202 -8.74 -43.28 5.92
N LEU A 203 -8.45 -42.61 7.03
CA LEU A 203 -7.28 -42.72 7.89
C LEU A 203 -7.78 -42.78 9.32
#